data_AF-A0AA43FEX8-F1
#
_entry.id   AF-A0AA43FEX8-F1
#
_cell.length_a   1.000
_cell.length_b   1.000
_cell.length_c   1.000
_cell.angle_alpha   90.00
_cell.angle_beta   90.00
_cell.angle_gamma   90.00
#
_symmetry.space_group_name_H-M   'P 1'
#
loop_
_entity.id
_entity.type
_entity.pdbx_description
1 polymer ?
#
loop_
_entity_poly.entity_id
_entity_poly.type
_entity_poly.pdbx_seq_one_letter_code
_entity_poly.pdbx_strand_id
1 'polypeptide(L)'
;MPYRTIIEPFRIHTTQAIDLTDRAAREAALARAGYNLFGLRAEEVTIDLLTDSGTGAMSAQQWAGMMLGDESYAGSRSFYRFEETVQTITGLPEVIPTHQGRAAERILFSTVVSEGDVVPNNTHFDTTRANVEFQGA
;
A
#
# COMPACT_ATOMS: atom_id res chain seq x y z
N MET A 1 22.97 17.27 -13.71
CA MET A 1 23.59 16.33 -12.75
C MET A 1 23.87 15.03 -13.50
N PRO A 2 25.12 14.53 -13.57
CA PRO A 2 25.34 13.18 -14.09
C PRO A 2 24.62 12.17 -13.18
N TYR A 3 23.82 11.28 -13.79
CA TYR A 3 23.12 10.23 -13.08
C TYR A 3 24.15 9.25 -12.49
N ARG A 4 24.12 9.04 -11.17
CA ARG A 4 24.95 8.04 -10.52
C ARG A 4 24.15 6.74 -10.48
N THR A 5 24.53 5.77 -11.31
CA THR A 5 24.01 4.41 -11.20
C THR A 5 24.38 3.86 -9.83
N ILE A 6 23.36 3.58 -9.03
CA ILE A 6 23.50 2.87 -7.76
C ILE A 6 23.55 1.37 -8.06
N ILE A 7 24.42 0.63 -7.36
CA ILE A 7 24.34 -0.83 -7.36
C ILE A 7 23.22 -1.18 -6.38
N GLU A 8 22.24 -1.95 -6.83
CA GLU A 8 21.14 -2.40 -5.97
C GLU A 8 21.70 -3.20 -4.78
N PRO A 9 21.35 -2.85 -3.53
CA PRO A 9 21.84 -3.56 -2.34
C PRO A 9 21.07 -4.87 -2.10
N PHE A 10 20.66 -5.55 -3.17
CA PHE A 10 19.96 -6.82 -3.17
C PHE A 10 20.23 -7.56 -4.48
N ARG A 11 19.86 -8.85 -4.52
CA ARG A 11 19.87 -9.65 -5.75
C ARG A 11 18.47 -10.14 -6.04
N ILE A 12 18.14 -10.30 -7.32
CA ILE A 12 16.86 -10.87 -7.74
C ILE A 12 16.79 -12.33 -7.29
N HIS A 13 15.77 -12.67 -6.50
CA HIS A 13 15.50 -14.04 -6.05
C HIS A 13 14.45 -14.74 -6.93
N THR A 14 13.46 -13.99 -7.41
CA THR A 14 12.34 -14.49 -8.24
C THR A 14 11.92 -13.39 -9.20
N THR A 15 11.43 -13.77 -10.38
CA THR A 15 10.92 -12.85 -11.40
C THR A 15 9.45 -13.14 -11.70
N GLN A 16 8.72 -12.10 -12.10
CA GLN A 16 7.41 -12.20 -12.71
C GLN A 16 7.56 -11.89 -14.21
N ALA A 17 6.95 -12.71 -15.06
CA ALA A 17 6.94 -12.45 -16.49
C ALA A 17 6.14 -11.17 -16.78
N ILE A 18 6.63 -10.36 -17.72
CA ILE A 18 5.93 -9.18 -18.22
C ILE A 18 5.56 -9.40 -19.68
N ASP A 19 4.36 -8.99 -20.07
CA ASP A 19 3.92 -9.04 -21.44
C ASP A 19 4.44 -7.84 -22.23
N LEU A 20 5.04 -8.13 -23.38
CA LEU A 20 5.48 -7.09 -24.33
C LEU A 20 4.35 -6.83 -25.31
N THR A 21 3.56 -5.80 -25.03
CA THR A 21 2.49 -5.38 -25.94
C THR A 21 3.06 -4.69 -27.18
N ASP A 22 2.39 -4.85 -28.32
CA ASP A 22 2.64 -4.00 -29.47
C ASP A 22 1.83 -2.69 -29.38
N ARG A 23 2.12 -1.75 -30.28
CA ARG A 23 1.45 -0.45 -30.28
C ARG A 23 -0.04 -0.55 -30.59
N ALA A 24 -0.44 -1.42 -31.52
CA ALA A 24 -1.83 -1.53 -31.95
C ALA A 24 -2.72 -2.10 -30.83
N ALA A 25 -2.21 -3.10 -30.09
CA ALA A 25 -2.85 -3.65 -28.91
C ALA A 25 -3.04 -2.59 -27.82
N ARG A 26 -2.02 -1.76 -27.55
CA ARG A 26 -2.14 -0.65 -26.60
C ARG A 26 -3.16 0.40 -27.04
N GLU A 27 -3.19 0.77 -28.31
CA GLU A 27 -4.17 1.73 -28.85
C GLU A 27 -5.61 1.21 -28.70
N ALA A 28 -5.84 -0.07 -29.00
CA ALA A 28 -7.13 -0.72 -28.81
C ALA A 28 -7.54 -0.79 -27.32
N ALA A 29 -6.61 -1.14 -26.44
CA ALA A 29 -6.85 -1.20 -25.00
C ALA A 29 -7.21 0.18 -24.42
N LEU A 30 -6.48 1.24 -24.83
CA LEU A 30 -6.77 2.62 -24.43
C LEU A 30 -8.14 3.09 -24.91
N ALA A 31 -8.48 2.82 -26.17
CA ALA A 31 -9.81 3.15 -26.70
C ALA A 31 -10.92 2.43 -25.93
N ARG A 32 -10.74 1.13 -25.66
CA ARG A 32 -11.69 0.32 -24.87
C ARG A 32 -11.83 0.87 -23.44
N ALA A 33 -10.73 1.26 -22.81
CA ALA A 33 -10.73 1.82 -21.46
C ALA A 33 -11.25 3.27 -21.38
N GLY A 34 -11.74 3.84 -22.49
CA GLY A 34 -12.19 5.22 -22.54
C GLY A 34 -11.08 6.22 -22.23
N TYR A 35 -9.83 5.87 -22.57
CA TYR A 35 -8.62 6.64 -22.28
C TYR A 35 -8.36 6.90 -20.78
N ASN A 36 -8.99 6.12 -19.90
CA ASN A 36 -8.71 6.11 -18.47
C ASN A 36 -7.85 4.90 -18.11
N LEU A 37 -6.63 5.12 -17.59
CA LEU A 37 -5.69 4.05 -17.26
C LEU A 37 -6.22 3.09 -16.18
N PHE A 38 -7.11 3.53 -15.29
CA PHE A 38 -7.78 2.66 -14.32
C PHE A 38 -8.68 1.59 -14.97
N GLY A 39 -9.04 1.76 -16.25
CA GLY A 39 -9.80 0.78 -17.03
C GLY A 39 -8.95 -0.21 -17.82
N LEU A 40 -7.61 -0.12 -17.73
CA LEU A 40 -6.71 -1.10 -18.33
C LEU A 40 -6.64 -2.37 -17.48
N ARG A 41 -6.42 -3.50 -18.14
CA ARG A 41 -6.09 -4.77 -17.47
C ARG A 41 -4.59 -4.80 -17.21
N ALA A 42 -4.18 -5.48 -16.14
CA ALA A 42 -2.75 -5.60 -15.79
C ALA A 42 -1.90 -6.21 -16.92
N GLU A 43 -2.44 -7.24 -17.62
CA GLU A 43 -1.80 -7.89 -18.78
C GLU A 43 -1.56 -6.94 -19.98
N GLU A 44 -2.21 -5.78 -20.01
CA GLU A 44 -2.05 -4.78 -21.07
C GLU A 44 -0.99 -3.73 -20.72
N VAL A 45 -0.44 -3.80 -19.51
CA VAL A 45 0.52 -2.85 -18.94
C VAL A 45 1.87 -3.54 -18.75
N THR A 46 2.86 -3.18 -19.56
CA THR A 46 4.20 -3.77 -19.49
C THR A 46 5.00 -3.30 -18.27
N ILE A 47 4.87 -2.02 -17.90
CA ILE A 47 5.48 -1.43 -16.69
C ILE A 47 4.40 -0.62 -16.00
N ASP A 48 3.97 -1.08 -14.83
CA ASP A 48 2.94 -0.41 -14.04
C ASP A 48 3.58 0.56 -13.05
N LEU A 49 3.29 1.84 -13.22
CA LEU A 49 3.73 2.94 -12.36
C LEU A 49 2.53 3.70 -11.77
N LEU A 50 1.35 3.07 -11.74
CA LEU A 50 0.12 3.71 -11.27
C LEU A 50 0.17 4.04 -9.77
N THR A 51 0.78 3.15 -8.97
CA THR A 51 0.90 3.32 -7.53
C THR A 51 2.06 2.50 -6.97
N ASP A 52 2.63 2.97 -5.86
CA ASP A 52 3.55 2.25 -4.99
C ASP A 52 2.84 1.46 -3.87
N SER A 53 1.50 1.55 -3.79
CA SER A 53 0.69 0.93 -2.75
C SER A 53 0.48 -0.57 -3.02
N GLY A 54 1.15 -1.42 -2.23
CA GLY A 54 1.00 -2.88 -2.30
C GLY A 54 1.69 -3.54 -3.49
N THR A 55 2.46 -2.79 -4.28
CA THR A 55 3.17 -3.25 -5.49
C THR A 55 4.66 -3.57 -5.25
N GLY A 56 5.10 -3.55 -3.98
CA GLY A 56 6.49 -3.84 -3.60
C GLY A 56 6.86 -5.32 -3.73
N ALA A 57 8.10 -5.59 -4.15
CA ALA A 57 8.68 -6.93 -4.15
C ALA A 57 9.16 -7.33 -2.74
N MET A 58 8.58 -8.40 -2.19
CA MET A 58 8.98 -8.95 -0.89
C MET A 58 10.31 -9.73 -0.98
N SER A 59 11.10 -9.66 0.09
CA SER A 59 12.30 -10.48 0.26
C SER A 59 11.98 -11.95 0.51
N ALA A 60 12.97 -12.83 0.32
CA ALA A 60 12.83 -14.26 0.65
C ALA A 60 12.47 -14.50 2.13
N GLN A 61 12.93 -13.63 3.05
CA GLN A 61 12.59 -13.73 4.47
C GLN A 61 11.13 -13.39 4.75
N GLN A 62 10.55 -12.42 4.02
CA GLN A 62 9.12 -12.10 4.12
C GLN A 62 8.26 -13.25 3.60
N TRP A 63 8.65 -13.88 2.47
CA TRP A 63 8.00 -15.10 1.98
C TRP A 63 8.06 -16.26 2.98
N ALA A 64 9.21 -16.49 3.62
CA ALA A 64 9.33 -17.47 4.70
C ALA A 64 8.43 -17.12 5.89
N GLY A 65 8.32 -15.82 6.23
CA GLY A 65 7.41 -15.33 7.26
C GLY A 65 5.94 -15.65 6.97
N MET A 66 5.49 -15.55 5.72
CA MET A 66 4.13 -15.95 5.33
C MET A 66 3.88 -17.44 5.52
N MET A 67 4.85 -18.30 5.19
CA MET A 67 4.72 -19.76 5.37
C MET A 67 4.68 -20.19 6.84
N LEU A 68 5.13 -19.32 7.75
CA LEU A 68 5.12 -19.53 9.20
C LEU A 68 3.93 -18.85 9.89
N GLY A 69 2.95 -18.36 9.12
CA GLY A 69 1.78 -17.64 9.63
C GLY A 69 1.02 -18.42 10.71
N ASP A 70 0.75 -17.74 11.82
CA ASP A 70 -0.15 -18.22 12.87
C ASP A 70 -1.55 -17.67 12.66
N GLU A 71 -2.43 -18.49 12.10
CA GLU A 71 -3.82 -18.16 11.73
C GLU A 71 -4.80 -18.26 12.90
N SER A 72 -4.31 -18.24 14.14
CA SER A 72 -5.15 -18.25 15.34
C SER A 72 -5.98 -16.96 15.44
N TYR A 73 -7.28 -17.11 15.74
CA TYR A 73 -8.23 -15.99 15.81
C TYR A 73 -7.90 -14.97 16.92
N ALA A 74 -7.32 -15.42 18.04
CA ALA A 74 -6.89 -14.57 19.14
C ALA A 74 -5.53 -15.05 19.67
N GLY A 75 -4.68 -14.09 20.06
CA GLY A 75 -3.35 -14.41 20.60
C GLY A 75 -2.36 -14.98 19.58
N SER A 76 -2.50 -14.63 18.30
CA SER A 76 -1.57 -15.06 17.25
C SER A 76 -0.14 -14.62 17.56
N ARG A 77 0.82 -15.53 17.45
CA ARG A 77 2.25 -15.21 17.59
C ARG A 77 2.72 -14.18 16.55
N SER A 78 2.09 -14.16 15.37
CA SER A 78 2.37 -13.17 14.33
C SER A 78 2.03 -11.75 14.79
N PHE A 79 0.94 -11.60 15.54
CA PHE A 79 0.53 -10.30 16.09
C PHE A 79 1.55 -9.78 17.11
N TYR A 80 1.96 -10.59 18.09
CA TYR A 80 2.92 -10.15 19.10
C TYR A 80 4.28 -9.76 18.50
N ARG A 81 4.76 -10.48 17.48
CA ARG A 81 5.98 -10.08 16.74
C ARG A 81 5.81 -8.73 16.03
N PHE A 82 4.64 -8.51 15.42
CA PHE A 82 4.30 -7.26 14.74
C PHE A 82 4.24 -6.10 15.75
N GLU A 83 3.50 -6.28 16.85
CA GLU A 83 3.36 -5.32 17.94
C GLU A 83 4.73 -4.91 18.51
N GLU A 84 5.55 -5.89 18.92
CA GLU A 84 6.90 -5.64 19.45
C GLU A 84 7.76 -4.82 18.48
N THR A 85 7.71 -5.14 17.18
CA THR A 85 8.46 -4.42 16.14
C THR A 85 7.97 -2.98 16.01
N VAL A 86 6.65 -2.76 15.96
CA VAL A 86 6.06 -1.41 15.87
C VAL A 86 6.40 -0.59 17.11
N GLN A 87 6.27 -1.15 18.30
CA GLN A 87 6.65 -0.50 19.56
C GLN A 87 8.14 -0.14 19.58
N THR A 88 9.01 -1.03 19.11
CA THR A 88 10.47 -0.79 19.05
C THR A 88 10.82 0.36 18.11
N ILE A 89 10.15 0.46 16.95
CA ILE A 89 10.43 1.50 15.95
C ILE A 89 9.83 2.85 16.36
N THR A 90 8.61 2.84 16.88
CA THR A 90 7.80 4.07 17.09
C THR A 90 7.79 4.56 18.54
N GLY A 91 8.03 3.68 19.51
CA GLY A 91 7.89 3.97 20.93
C GLY A 91 6.43 4.09 21.42
N LEU A 92 5.43 3.86 20.56
CA LEU A 92 4.02 3.94 20.95
C LEU A 92 3.63 2.72 21.80
N PRO A 93 2.91 2.89 22.91
CA PRO A 93 2.62 1.79 23.83
C PRO A 93 1.55 0.82 23.30
N GLU A 94 0.59 1.31 22.51
CA GLU A 94 -0.57 0.55 22.05
C GLU A 94 -0.56 0.42 20.53
N VAL A 95 -0.88 -0.79 20.02
CA VAL A 95 -0.89 -1.09 18.59
C VAL A 95 -2.19 -1.81 18.21
N ILE A 96 -2.93 -1.24 17.26
CA ILE A 96 -4.14 -1.86 16.70
C ILE A 96 -3.86 -2.16 15.21
N PRO A 97 -3.76 -3.44 14.81
CA PRO A 97 -3.54 -3.79 13.42
C PRO A 97 -4.82 -3.54 12.61
N THR A 98 -4.65 -3.03 11.40
CA THR A 98 -5.73 -2.87 10.41
C THR A 98 -5.28 -3.45 9.08
N HIS A 99 -6.22 -3.71 8.18
CA HIS A 99 -5.86 -4.30 6.89
C HIS A 99 -5.03 -3.35 6.01
N GLN A 100 -5.21 -2.02 6.14
CA GLN A 100 -4.39 -0.99 5.49
C GLN A 100 -4.65 0.41 6.07
N GLY A 101 -3.89 1.41 5.60
CA GLY A 101 -3.92 2.78 6.12
C GLY A 101 -5.30 3.42 6.28
N ARG A 102 -6.15 3.39 5.25
CA ARG A 102 -7.47 4.05 5.30
C ARG A 102 -8.42 3.53 6.38
N ALA A 103 -8.23 2.28 6.83
CA ALA A 103 -9.02 1.72 7.92
C ALA A 103 -8.53 2.20 9.29
N ALA A 104 -7.22 2.36 9.46
CA ALA A 104 -6.66 3.03 10.64
C ALA A 104 -7.13 4.48 10.71
N GLU A 105 -7.13 5.21 9.59
CA GLU A 105 -7.67 6.58 9.49
C GLU A 105 -9.14 6.62 9.92
N ARG A 106 -9.96 5.69 9.43
CA ARG A 106 -11.38 5.60 9.77
C ARG A 106 -11.60 5.44 11.27
N ILE A 107 -10.89 4.50 11.90
CA ILE A 107 -10.98 4.24 13.35
C ILE A 107 -10.56 5.50 14.12
N LEU A 108 -9.41 6.07 13.78
CA LEU A 108 -8.88 7.25 14.47
C LEU A 108 -9.85 8.43 14.37
N PHE A 109 -10.22 8.86 13.17
CA PHE A 109 -11.07 10.05 13.02
C PHE A 109 -12.48 9.82 13.55
N SER A 110 -13.01 8.60 13.52
CA SER A 110 -14.30 8.30 14.17
C SER A 110 -14.30 8.33 15.68
N THR A 111 -13.12 8.30 16.31
CA THR A 111 -12.98 8.32 17.76
C THR A 111 -12.60 9.70 18.29
N VAL A 112 -11.92 10.52 17.50
CA VAL A 112 -11.35 11.80 17.97
C VAL A 112 -11.88 13.06 17.28
N VAL A 113 -12.62 12.94 16.18
CA VAL A 113 -13.15 14.09 15.42
C VAL A 113 -14.67 14.13 15.52
N SER A 114 -15.21 15.32 15.74
CA SER A 114 -16.65 15.62 15.81
C SER A 114 -17.07 16.58 14.69
N GLU A 115 -18.37 16.62 14.41
CA GLU A 115 -18.94 17.55 13.41
C GLU A 115 -18.59 19.01 13.75
N GLY A 116 -18.11 19.75 12.75
CA GLY A 116 -17.70 21.15 12.88
C GLY A 116 -16.28 21.36 13.38
N ASP A 117 -15.55 20.31 13.74
CA ASP A 117 -14.11 20.40 14.02
C ASP A 117 -13.34 20.86 12.78
N VAL A 118 -12.13 21.38 12.98
CA VAL A 118 -11.20 21.69 11.88
C VAL A 118 -9.92 20.90 12.12
N VAL A 119 -9.57 20.02 11.20
CA VAL A 119 -8.37 19.16 11.32
C VAL A 119 -7.21 19.73 10.47
N PRO A 120 -6.26 20.46 11.07
CA PRO A 120 -5.12 21.00 10.34
C PRO A 120 -4.15 19.89 9.93
N ASN A 121 -3.56 20.02 8.74
CA ASN A 121 -2.55 19.09 8.23
C ASN A 121 -1.58 19.85 7.31
N ASN A 122 -0.34 19.37 7.19
CA ASN A 122 0.65 19.96 6.28
C ASN A 122 0.28 19.70 4.81
N THR A 123 -0.43 18.61 4.52
CA THR A 123 -1.30 18.37 3.36
C THR A 123 -2.11 17.10 3.65
N HIS A 124 -3.41 17.09 3.37
CA HIS A 124 -4.18 15.86 3.49
C HIS A 124 -3.99 14.95 2.28
N PHE A 125 -3.72 13.67 2.52
CA PHE A 125 -3.86 12.63 1.50
C PHE A 125 -5.34 12.35 1.25
N ASP A 126 -5.67 11.83 0.06
CA ASP A 126 -7.04 11.69 -0.44
C ASP A 126 -7.96 10.96 0.55
N THR A 127 -7.56 9.78 1.05
CA THR A 127 -8.40 9.02 2.00
C THR A 127 -8.40 9.62 3.40
N THR A 128 -7.34 10.32 3.79
CA THR A 128 -7.27 11.03 5.07
C THR A 128 -8.32 12.14 5.08
N ARG A 129 -8.33 12.98 4.03
CA ARG A 129 -9.34 14.04 3.86
C ARG A 129 -10.75 13.48 3.83
N ALA A 130 -10.97 12.42 3.05
CA ALA A 130 -12.28 11.81 2.93
C ALA A 130 -12.81 11.30 4.28
N ASN A 131 -11.95 10.73 5.13
CA ASN A 131 -12.36 10.28 6.47
C ASN A 131 -12.67 11.44 7.43
N VAL A 132 -11.96 12.56 7.32
CA VAL A 132 -12.24 13.79 8.09
C VAL A 132 -13.57 14.41 7.65
N GLU A 133 -13.73 14.66 6.35
CA GLU A 133 -14.96 15.26 5.79
C GLU A 133 -16.19 14.38 6.03
N PHE A 134 -16.02 13.05 6.06
CA PHE A 134 -17.10 12.12 6.41
C PHE A 134 -17.61 12.35 7.84
N GLN A 135 -16.79 12.84 8.76
CA GLN A 135 -17.21 13.22 10.12
C GLN A 135 -17.86 14.61 10.20
N GLY A 136 -17.97 15.32 9.08
CA GLY A 136 -18.48 16.69 9.05
C GLY A 136 -17.47 17.73 9.56
N ALA A 137 -16.17 17.41 9.48
CA ALA A 137 -15.05 18.28 9.85
C ALA A 137 -14.19 18.68 8.64
#